data_AF-A0A351GGJ6-F1
#
_entry.id   AF-A0A351GGJ6-F1
#
_cell.length_a   1.000
_cell.length_b   1.000
_cell.length_c   1.000
_cell.angle_alpha   90.00
_cell.angle_beta   90.00
_cell.angle_gamma   90.00
#
_symmetry.space_group_name_H-M   'P 1'
#
loop_
_entity.id
_entity.type
_entity.pdbx_description
1 polymer ?
#
loop_
_entity_poly.entity_id
_entity_poly.type
_entity_poly.pdbx_seq_one_letter_code
_entity_poly.pdbx_strand_id
1 'polypeptide(L)' 'MSKKYIHVNQHKIKSNIKNGTAEPVITIKEGKSNTYCSEVLIEGPSTVRYGENGDKILSCGARVVIETEADIEIVR' A
#
# COMPACT_ATOMS: atom_id res chain seq x y z
N MET A 1 -10.73 14.87 -4.99
CA MET A 1 -9.55 14.00 -5.23
C MET A 1 -9.95 12.56 -4.92
N SER A 2 -9.38 11.57 -5.60
CA SER A 2 -9.66 10.15 -5.30
C SER A 2 -8.91 9.72 -4.04
N LYS A 3 -9.59 8.96 -3.18
CA LYS A 3 -8.93 8.28 -2.05
C LYS A 3 -7.89 7.29 -2.56
N LYS A 4 -6.70 7.37 -1.99
CA LYS A 4 -5.60 6.44 -2.22
C LYS A 4 -5.48 5.52 -1.01
N TYR A 5 -5.30 4.23 -1.26
CA TYR A 5 -5.02 3.23 -0.23
C TYR A 5 -3.65 2.65 -0.45
N ILE A 6 -2.75 2.85 0.50
CA ILE A 6 -1.38 2.35 0.46
C ILE A 6 -1.31 1.15 1.40
N HIS A 7 -0.78 0.03 0.93
CA HIS A 7 -0.55 -1.14 1.78
C HIS A 7 0.79 -1.80 1.45
N VAL A 8 1.31 -2.53 2.43
CA VAL A 8 2.52 -3.35 2.27
C VAL A 8 2.12 -4.77 1.89
N ASN A 9 2.74 -5.32 0.86
CA ASN A 9 2.49 -6.67 0.37
C ASN A 9 3.39 -7.68 1.10
N GLN A 10 2.87 -8.27 2.19
CA GLN A 10 3.59 -9.28 2.96
C GLN A 10 4.00 -10.51 2.14
N HIS A 11 3.23 -10.89 1.12
CA HIS A 11 3.54 -12.07 0.29
C HIS A 11 4.76 -11.80 -0.57
N LYS A 12 4.87 -10.58 -1.11
CA LYS A 12 6.03 -10.14 -1.89
C LYS A 12 7.28 -10.02 -1.02
N ILE A 13 7.17 -9.51 0.22
CA ILE A 13 8.29 -9.52 1.18
C ILE A 13 8.80 -10.95 1.42
N LYS A 14 7.91 -11.88 1.73
CA LYS A 14 8.27 -13.29 1.96
C LYS A 14 8.94 -13.92 0.73
N SER A 15 8.44 -13.61 -0.47
CA SER A 15 9.03 -14.06 -1.74
C SER A 15 10.42 -13.47 -1.96
N ASN A 16 10.60 -12.17 -1.73
CA ASN A 16 11.88 -11.48 -1.84
C ASN A 16 12.95 -12.11 -0.95
N ILE A 17 12.61 -12.37 0.32
CA ILE A 17 13.52 -13.03 1.27
C ILE A 17 13.86 -14.45 0.80
N LYS A 18 12.87 -15.22 0.35
CA LYS A 18 13.07 -16.60 -0.10
C LYS A 18 13.98 -16.69 -1.33
N ASN A 19 13.84 -15.76 -2.27
CA ASN A 19 14.48 -15.82 -3.58
C ASN A 19 15.68 -14.86 -3.73
N GLY A 20 16.01 -14.08 -2.69
CA GLY A 20 17.08 -13.08 -2.75
C GLY A 20 16.78 -11.91 -3.70
N THR A 21 15.50 -11.58 -3.93
CA THR A 21 15.09 -10.49 -4.84
C THR A 21 14.69 -9.23 -4.07
N ALA A 22 14.63 -8.09 -4.77
CA ALA A 22 14.27 -6.79 -4.20
C ALA A 22 13.10 -6.14 -4.97
N GLU A 23 12.08 -6.92 -5.31
CA GLU A 23 10.91 -6.41 -6.00
C GLU A 23 10.11 -5.42 -5.10
N PRO A 24 9.45 -4.39 -5.67
CA PRO A 24 8.60 -3.45 -4.93
C PRO A 24 7.56 -4.13 -4.02
N VAL A 25 7.42 -3.64 -2.79
CA VAL A 25 6.53 -4.23 -1.77
C VAL A 25 5.40 -3.32 -1.33
N ILE A 26 5.41 -2.06 -1.76
CA ILE A 26 4.36 -1.09 -1.47
C ILE A 26 3.42 -1.04 -2.67
N THR A 27 2.12 -1.17 -2.39
CA THR A 27 1.08 -1.00 -3.40
C THR A 27 0.24 0.22 -3.06
N ILE A 28 0.09 1.11 -4.02
CA ILE A 28 -0.79 2.28 -3.97
C ILE A 28 -1.99 1.98 -4.85
N LYS A 29 -3.17 1.94 -4.25
CA LYS A 29 -4.43 1.72 -4.96
C LYS A 29 -5.18 3.03 -5.12
N GLU A 30 -5.48 3.39 -6.36
CA GLU A 30 -6.33 4.53 -6.70
C GLU A 30 -7.44 4.08 -7.65
N GLY A 31 -8.66 3.95 -7.12
CA GLY A 31 -9.78 3.36 -7.84
C GLY A 31 -9.46 1.93 -8.33
N LYS A 32 -9.36 1.76 -9.65
CA LYS A 32 -9.04 0.46 -10.30
C LYS A 32 -7.54 0.27 -10.54
N SER A 33 -6.75 1.33 -10.46
CA SER A 33 -5.32 1.31 -10.74
C SER A 33 -4.53 0.88 -9.50
N ASN A 34 -3.42 0.18 -9.73
CA ASN A 34 -2.43 -0.13 -8.70
C ASN A 34 -1.06 0.31 -9.19
N THR A 35 -0.34 1.05 -8.36
CA THR A 35 1.05 1.44 -8.60
C THR A 35 1.92 0.76 -7.56
N TYR A 36 3.04 0.19 -7.99
CA TYR A 36 3.97 -0.54 -7.12
C TYR A 36 5.26 0.25 -6.96
N CYS A 37 5.72 0.39 -5.72
CA CYS A 37 6.94 1.13 -5.38
C CYS A 37 7.63 0.49 -4.17
N SER A 38 8.86 0.90 -3.93
CA SER A 38 9.67 0.59 -2.77
C SER A 38 9.65 1.73 -1.75
N GLU A 39 9.34 2.95 -2.17
CA GLU A 39 9.29 4.14 -1.34
C GLU A 39 8.31 5.18 -1.91
N VAL A 40 7.50 5.77 -1.03
CA VAL A 40 6.49 6.78 -1.38
C VAL A 40 6.38 7.82 -0.26
N LEU A 41 6.31 9.09 -0.63
CA LEU A 41 5.99 10.20 0.27
C LEU A 41 4.50 10.53 0.17
N ILE A 42 3.90 10.90 1.29
CA ILE A 42 2.52 11.40 1.37
C ILE A 42 2.59 12.87 1.76
N GLU A 43 2.20 13.75 0.85
CA GLU A 43 2.35 15.21 0.99
C GLU A 43 1.16 15.85 1.72
N GLY A 44 0.70 15.21 2.80
CA GLY A 44 -0.43 15.71 3.56
C GLY A 44 -0.98 14.73 4.59
N PRO A 45 -2.18 15.01 5.13
CA PRO A 45 -2.81 14.16 6.13
C PRO A 45 -3.03 12.74 5.64
N SER A 46 -2.80 11.77 6.53
CA SER A 46 -3.09 10.36 6.28
C SER A 46 -3.56 9.66 7.54
N THR A 47 -4.30 8.58 7.36
CA THR A 47 -4.80 7.75 8.44
C THR A 47 -4.31 6.33 8.27
N VAL A 48 -3.62 5.80 9.28
CA VAL A 48 -3.30 4.38 9.34
C VAL A 48 -4.47 3.64 9.98
N ARG A 49 -5.08 2.70 9.25
CA ARG A 49 -6.31 2.02 9.68
C ARG A 49 -6.18 0.51 9.57
N TYR A 50 -6.56 -0.17 10.64
CA TYR A 50 -6.84 -1.61 10.64
C TYR A 50 -8.34 -1.85 10.38
N GLY A 51 -8.67 -2.90 9.65
CA GLY A 51 -10.06 -3.27 9.38
C GLY A 51 -10.82 -3.57 10.67
N GLU A 52 -12.08 -3.17 10.72
CA GLU A 52 -12.94 -3.43 11.87
C GLU A 52 -13.06 -4.94 12.11
N ASN A 53 -12.88 -5.39 13.36
CA ASN A 53 -12.81 -6.81 13.72
C ASN A 53 -11.77 -7.61 12.90
N GLY A 54 -10.78 -6.90 12.36
CA GLY A 54 -9.75 -7.42 11.50
C GLY A 54 -10.14 -7.63 10.04
N ASP A 55 -11.31 -7.20 9.59
CA ASP A 55 -11.78 -7.43 8.22
C ASP A 55 -10.85 -6.90 7.13
N LYS A 56 -10.98 -7.46 5.92
CA LYS A 56 -10.24 -6.96 4.76
C LYS A 56 -10.78 -5.59 4.36
N ILE A 57 -9.88 -4.63 4.17
CA ILE A 57 -10.19 -3.29 3.66
C ILE A 57 -10.20 -3.30 2.13
N LEU A 58 -9.28 -4.06 1.52
CA LEU A 58 -9.15 -4.17 0.06
C LEU A 58 -9.42 -5.59 -0.42
N SER A 59 -9.86 -5.73 -1.67
CA SER A 59 -10.11 -7.02 -2.31
C SER A 59 -8.88 -7.91 -2.40
N CYS A 60 -7.67 -7.33 -2.42
CA CYS A 60 -6.39 -8.05 -2.37
C CYS A 60 -6.10 -8.71 -1.00
N GLY A 61 -6.97 -8.51 -0.01
CA GLY A 61 -6.83 -9.06 1.33
C GLY A 61 -6.08 -8.19 2.33
N ALA A 62 -5.70 -6.96 1.95
CA ALA A 62 -5.08 -6.00 2.88
C ALA A 62 -6.05 -5.67 4.03
N ARG A 63 -5.57 -5.84 5.27
CA ARG A 63 -6.32 -5.55 6.52
C ARG A 63 -5.81 -4.29 7.22
N VAL A 64 -4.60 -3.84 6.90
CA VAL A 64 -4.04 -2.56 7.34
C VAL A 64 -3.72 -1.74 6.09
N VAL A 65 -4.12 -0.47 6.07
CA VAL A 65 -3.83 0.48 5.00
C VAL A 65 -3.45 1.83 5.58
N ILE A 66 -2.74 2.62 4.78
CA ILE A 66 -2.64 4.06 4.94
C ILE A 66 -3.63 4.66 3.94
N GLU A 67 -4.63 5.39 4.44
CA GLU A 67 -5.66 6.06 3.67
C GLU A 67 -5.35 7.56 3.60
N THR A 68 -5.37 8.13 2.39
CA THR A 68 -5.13 9.57 2.19
C THR A 68 -5.83 10.07 0.93
N GLU A 69 -6.17 11.36 0.91
CA GLU A 69 -6.56 12.10 -0.30
C GLU A 69 -5.44 13.02 -0.81
N ALA A 70 -4.35 13.14 -0.06
CA ALA A 70 -3.22 13.99 -0.39
C ALA A 70 -2.46 13.49 -1.63
N ASP A 71 -1.65 14.38 -2.19
CA ASP A 71 -0.70 14.05 -3.24
C ASP A 71 0.39 13.11 -2.70
N ILE A 72 0.96 12.35 -3.62
CA ILE A 72 1.98 11.33 -3.31
C ILE A 72 3.11 11.44 -4.32
N GLU A 73 4.34 11.26 -3.83
CA GLU A 73 5.54 11.20 -4.65
C GLU A 73 6.14 9.79 -4.57
N ILE A 74 6.33 9.14 -5.72
CA ILE A 74 7.01 7.84 -5.79
C ILE A 74 8.51 8.12 -5.90
N VAL A 75 9.27 7.70 -4.89
CA VAL A 75 10.71 7.93 -4.82
C VAL A 75 11.49 6.78 -5.48
N ARG A 76 11.08 5.53 -5.24
CA ARG A 76 11.71 4.30 -5.77
C ARG A 76 10.73 3.14 -5.80
#